data_AF-A0A2H4ZHR0-F1
#
_entry.id   AF-A0A2H4ZHR0-F1
#
_cell.length_a   1.000
_cell.length_b   1.000
_cell.length_c   1.000
_cell.angle_alpha   90.00
_cell.angle_beta   90.00
_cell.angle_gamma   90.00
#
_symmetry.space_group_name_H-M   'P 1'
#
loop_
_entity.id
_entity.type
_entity.pdbx_description
1 polymer ?
#
loop_
_entity_poly.entity_id
_entity_poly.type
_entity_poly.pdbx_seq_one_letter_code
_entity_poly.pdbx_strand_id
1 'polypeptide(L)' 'MSMLKAGRPSSEKRPMTMSDISGPDKMKRVNFDLSEALHTRLKTYAASQGKSIKEVLTEFVEGLA' A
#
# COMPACT_ATOMS: atom_id res chain seq x y z
N MET A 1 9.02 41.74 1.96
CA MET A 1 8.71 40.89 3.13
C MET A 1 7.64 39.89 2.70
N SER A 2 8.04 38.66 2.37
CA SER A 2 7.12 37.61 1.91
C SER A 2 6.40 37.01 3.12
N MET A 3 5.08 37.22 3.21
CA MET A 3 4.25 36.63 4.26
C MET A 3 4.09 35.14 3.98
N LEU A 4 4.86 34.32 4.71
CA LEU A 4 4.67 32.87 4.73
C LEU A 4 3.33 32.59 5.43
N LYS A 5 2.30 32.32 4.63
CA LYS A 5 0.95 32.00 5.10
C LYS A 5 0.97 30.59 5.70
N ALA A 6 1.18 30.49 7.01
CA ALA A 6 1.08 29.25 7.79
C ALA A 6 -0.39 28.84 7.98
N GLY A 7 -1.07 28.53 6.87
CA GLY A 7 -2.43 27.97 6.87
C GLY A 7 -2.41 26.44 6.83
N ARG A 8 -3.36 25.80 7.51
CA ARG A 8 -3.60 24.35 7.36
C ARG A 8 -4.15 24.11 5.94
N PRO A 9 -3.53 23.25 5.11
CA PRO A 9 -3.95 23.03 3.71
C PRO A 9 -5.39 22.51 3.55
N SER A 10 -6.05 22.13 4.64
CA SER A 10 -7.46 21.76 4.68
C SER A 10 -8.43 22.92 4.41
N SER A 11 -7.96 24.17 4.39
CA SER A 11 -8.82 25.33 4.10
C SER A 11 -9.18 25.45 2.61
N GLU A 12 -8.40 24.85 1.72
CA GLU A 12 -8.66 24.82 0.28
C GLU A 12 -9.33 23.51 -0.08
N LYS A 13 -10.68 23.51 -0.06
CA LYS A 13 -11.47 22.36 -0.52
C LYS A 13 -11.22 22.18 -2.02
N ARG A 14 -10.39 21.19 -2.39
CA ARG A 14 -10.26 20.76 -3.78
C ARG A 14 -11.62 20.19 -4.24
N PRO A 15 -12.14 20.57 -5.42
CA PRO A 15 -13.34 19.94 -5.96
C PRO A 15 -13.05 18.47 -6.25
N MET A 16 -13.83 17.55 -5.65
CA MET A 16 -13.78 16.12 -6.01
C MET A 16 -14.22 15.98 -7.46
N THR A 17 -13.37 15.40 -8.28
CA THR A 17 -13.59 15.13 -9.71
C THR A 17 -14.11 13.70 -9.90
N MET A 18 -14.75 13.39 -11.03
CA MET A 18 -15.22 12.02 -11.33
C MET A 18 -14.08 10.98 -11.34
N SER A 19 -12.83 11.42 -11.52
CA SER A 19 -11.63 10.58 -11.38
C SER A 19 -11.41 10.08 -9.94
N ASP A 20 -11.92 10.80 -8.94
CA ASP A 20 -11.89 10.40 -7.53
C ASP A 20 -12.97 9.35 -7.18
N ILE A 21 -13.94 9.13 -8.07
CA ILE A 21 -15.10 8.21 -7.90
C ILE A 21 -14.85 6.83 -8.52
N SER A 22 -13.81 6.68 -9.35
CA SER A 22 -13.31 5.38 -9.78
C SER A 22 -12.80 4.64 -8.54
N GLY A 23 -13.72 3.99 -7.84
CA GLY A 23 -13.44 3.26 -6.62
C GLY A 23 -12.31 2.28 -6.93
N PRO A 24 -11.27 2.22 -6.07
CA PRO A 24 -10.22 1.22 -6.25
C PRO A 24 -10.91 -0.14 -6.41
N ASP A 25 -10.37 -0.99 -7.29
CA ASP A 25 -10.74 -2.41 -7.36
C ASP A 25 -10.99 -2.94 -5.95
N LYS A 26 -11.98 -3.84 -5.76
CA LYS A 26 -12.39 -4.30 -4.43
C LYS A 26 -11.23 -5.02 -3.72
N MET A 27 -10.33 -4.25 -3.13
CA MET A 27 -9.15 -4.70 -2.42
C MET A 27 -9.61 -5.19 -1.05
N LYS A 28 -9.49 -6.49 -0.81
CA LYS A 28 -9.73 -7.07 0.51
C LYS A 28 -8.40 -7.17 1.24
N ARG A 29 -8.32 -6.56 2.44
CA ARG A 29 -7.19 -6.76 3.34
C ARG A 29 -7.29 -8.15 3.95
N VAL A 30 -6.17 -8.89 3.92
CA VAL A 30 -6.03 -10.19 4.57
C VAL A 30 -5.18 -9.99 5.82
N ASN A 31 -5.64 -10.50 6.95
CA ASN A 31 -4.84 -10.61 8.17
C ASN A 31 -4.51 -12.10 8.35
N PHE A 32 -3.24 -12.42 8.57
CA PHE A 32 -2.80 -13.79 8.85
C PHE A 32 -1.65 -13.76 9.85
N ASP A 33 -1.55 -14.84 10.61
CA ASP A 33 -0.48 -15.03 11.58
C ASP A 33 0.59 -15.95 10.97
N LEU A 34 1.86 -15.58 11.18
CA LEU A 34 3.01 -16.41 10.87
C LEU A 34 3.87 -16.54 12.13
N SER A 35 4.50 -17.70 12.29
CA SER A 35 5.57 -17.84 13.26
C SER A 35 6.74 -16.93 12.90
N GLU A 36 7.50 -16.50 13.91
CA GLU A 36 8.63 -15.58 13.74
C GLU A 36 9.68 -16.14 12.76
N ALA A 37 9.91 -17.45 12.79
CA ALA A 37 10.81 -18.14 11.87
C ALA A 37 10.34 -18.03 10.41
N LEU A 38 9.04 -18.18 10.15
CA LEU A 38 8.47 -18.07 8.80
C LEU A 38 8.45 -16.62 8.32
N HIS A 39 8.10 -15.67 9.19
CA HIS A 39 8.17 -14.26 8.86
C HIS A 39 9.59 -13.82 8.48
N THR A 40 10.60 -14.28 9.22
CA THR A 40 12.01 -13.99 8.93
C THR A 40 12.41 -14.52 7.56
N ARG A 41 12.07 -15.79 7.26
CA ARG A 41 12.32 -16.38 5.94
C ARG A 41 11.63 -15.62 4.82
N LEU A 42 10.36 -15.25 5.00
CA LEU A 42 9.59 -14.48 4.04
C LEU A 42 10.23 -13.11 3.76
N LYS A 43 10.69 -12.44 4.81
CA LYS A 43 11.36 -11.13 4.70
C LYS A 43 12.70 -11.22 3.99
N THR A 44 13.52 -12.22 4.31
CA THR A 44 14.80 -12.47 3.63
C THR A 44 14.58 -12.80 2.15
N TYR A 45 13.58 -13.64 1.85
CA TYR A 45 13.23 -13.99 0.47
C TYR A 45 12.80 -12.76 -0.33
N ALA A 46 11.86 -11.96 0.20
CA ALA A 46 11.40 -10.73 -0.43
C ALA A 46 12.57 -9.75 -0.70
N ALA A 47 13.44 -9.55 0.30
CA ALA A 47 14.62 -8.71 0.15
C ALA A 47 15.59 -9.21 -0.92
N SER A 48 15.82 -10.54 -1.01
CA SER A 48 16.71 -11.14 -2.02
C SER A 48 16.23 -10.91 -3.47
N GLN A 49 14.93 -10.76 -3.67
CA GLN A 49 14.33 -10.49 -4.98
C GLN A 49 14.08 -9.01 -5.25
N GLY A 50 14.39 -8.12 -4.29
CA GLY A 50 14.09 -6.70 -4.38
C GLY A 50 12.58 -6.40 -4.37
N LYS A 51 11.76 -7.31 -3.84
CA LYS A 51 10.30 -7.20 -3.77
C LYS A 51 9.83 -6.95 -2.35
N SER A 52 8.63 -6.42 -2.22
CA SER A 52 7.90 -6.36 -0.96
C SER A 52 7.24 -7.70 -0.64
N ILE A 53 6.98 -7.95 0.64
CA ILE A 53 6.22 -9.13 1.08
C ILE A 53 4.84 -9.17 0.41
N LYS A 54 4.21 -8.01 0.18
CA LYS A 54 2.94 -7.91 -0.52
C LYS A 54 3.05 -8.45 -1.95
N GLU A 55 4.04 -8.00 -2.71
CA GLU A 55 4.24 -8.45 -4.10
C GLU A 55 4.52 -9.95 -4.16
N VAL A 56 5.39 -10.46 -3.29
CA VAL A 56 5.67 -11.90 -3.21
C VAL A 56 4.40 -12.71 -2.95
N LEU A 57 3.55 -12.26 -2.03
CA LEU A 57 2.29 -12.95 -1.72
C LEU A 57 1.27 -12.81 -2.85
N THR A 58 1.19 -11.64 -3.49
CA THR A 58 0.31 -11.43 -4.65
C THR A 58 0.72 -12.34 -5.80
N GLU A 59 2.00 -12.37 -6.17
CA GLU A 59 2.53 -13.24 -7.24
C GLU A 59 2.32 -14.72 -6.93
N PHE A 60 2.52 -15.12 -5.68
CA PHE A 60 2.25 -16.49 -5.26
C PHE A 60 0.77 -16.86 -5.48
N VAL A 61 -0.15 -15.97 -5.11
CA VAL A 61 -1.59 -16.21 -5.29
C VAL A 61 -2.00 -16.18 -6.77
N GLU A 62 -1.41 -15.30 -7.58
CA GLU A 62 -1.62 -15.26 -9.03
C GLU A 62 -1.14 -16.54 -9.72
N GLY A 63 -0.08 -17.16 -9.20
CA GLY A 63 0.47 -18.43 -9.70
C GLY A 63 -0.25 -19.69 -9.22
N LEU A 64 -1.27 -19.60 -8.35
CA LEU A 64 -2.07 -20.75 -7.89
C LEU A 64 -3.17 -21.17 -8.89
N ALA A 65 -3.22 -20.55 -10.07
CA ALA A 65 -4.19 -20.83 -11.14
C ALA A 65 -3.96 -22.19 -11.84
#